data_AF-A0A924X486-F1
#
_entry.id   AF-A0A924X486-F1
#
_cell.length_a   1.000
_cell.length_b   1.000
_cell.length_c   1.000
_cell.angle_alpha   90.00
_cell.angle_beta   90.00
_cell.angle_gamma   90.00
#
_symmetry.space_group_name_H-M   'P 1'
#
loop_
_entity.id
_entity.type
_entity.pdbx_description
1 polymer ?
#
loop_
_entity_poly.entity_id
_entity_poly.type
_entity_poly.pdbx_seq_one_letter_code
_entity_poly.pdbx_strand_id
1 'polypeptide(L)'
;MLPLIDRRAILKNLLYTNDVASIRLSDDFTDPPQDLLKSACKLGLEGIILKKAGAFYTSSRTADWFKFKFTKRQEFIINGYTEPHGLRTDFGAL
;
A
#
# COMPACT_ATOMS: atom_id res chain seq x y z
N MET A 1 16.37 -1.85 -17.73
CA MET A 1 15.52 -1.80 -16.53
C MET A 1 15.61 -3.14 -15.82
N LEU A 2 15.63 -3.17 -14.49
CA LEU A 2 15.73 -4.42 -13.71
C LEU A 2 14.36 -4.80 -13.09
N PRO A 3 14.00 -6.10 -13.04
CA PRO A 3 12.86 -6.62 -12.28
C PRO A 3 12.86 -6.22 -10.80
N LEU A 4 11.71 -6.28 -10.15
CA LEU A 4 11.58 -5.93 -8.72
C LEU A 4 12.46 -6.81 -7.83
N ILE A 5 12.55 -8.11 -8.10
CA ILE A 5 13.35 -9.04 -7.31
C ILE A 5 14.84 -8.66 -7.31
N ASP A 6 15.38 -8.35 -8.48
CA ASP A 6 16.79 -7.94 -8.64
C ASP A 6 17.04 -6.59 -7.96
N ARG A 7 16.11 -5.64 -8.10
CA ARG A 7 16.20 -4.33 -7.43
C ARG A 7 16.19 -4.46 -5.91
N ARG A 8 15.38 -5.36 -5.34
CA ARG A 8 15.37 -5.62 -3.90
C ARG A 8 16.67 -6.26 -3.42
N ALA A 9 17.21 -7.23 -4.17
CA ALA A 9 18.49 -7.86 -3.85
C ALA A 9 19.63 -6.83 -3.81
N ILE A 10 19.71 -5.96 -4.81
CA ILE A 10 20.68 -4.86 -4.85
C ILE A 10 20.50 -3.91 -3.66
N LEU A 11 19.26 -3.49 -3.36
CA LEU A 11 18.98 -2.62 -2.23
C LEU A 11 19.38 -3.26 -0.89
N LYS A 12 19.09 -4.55 -0.69
CA LYS A 12 19.47 -5.29 0.52
C LYS A 12 20.99 -5.30 0.71
N ASN A 13 21.74 -5.58 -0.37
CA ASN A 13 23.20 -5.54 -0.34
C ASN A 13 23.73 -4.13 -0.03
N LEU A 14 23.17 -3.08 -0.65
CA LEU A 14 23.58 -1.70 -0.39
C LEU A 14 23.35 -1.29 1.08
N LEU A 15 22.22 -1.68 1.67
CA LEU A 15 21.93 -1.37 3.08
C LEU A 15 22.85 -2.12 4.04
N TYR A 16 23.18 -3.38 3.73
CA TYR A 16 24.12 -4.16 4.54
C TYR A 16 25.54 -3.58 4.50
N THR A 17 26.04 -3.21 3.31
CA THR A 17 27.41 -2.70 3.15
C THR A 17 27.63 -1.34 3.81
N ASN A 18 26.61 -0.48 3.86
CA ASN A 18 26.76 0.89 4.36
C ASN A 18 26.39 1.06 5.84
N ASP A 19 25.98 -0.03 6.54
CA ASP A 19 25.62 -0.05 7.97
C ASP A 19 24.78 1.16 8.43
N VAL A 20 23.73 1.47 7.67
CA VAL A 20 22.91 2.66 7.93
C VAL A 20 21.83 2.32 8.97
N ALA A 21 22.17 2.43 10.25
CA ALA A 21 21.29 2.07 11.38
C ALA A 21 19.90 2.73 11.36
N SER A 22 19.74 3.88 10.70
CA SER A 22 18.48 4.61 10.58
C SER A 22 17.56 4.11 9.45
N ILE A 23 18.06 3.28 8.52
CA ILE A 23 17.29 2.80 7.37
C ILE A 23 17.01 1.30 7.55
N ARG A 24 15.73 0.92 7.46
CA ARG A 24 15.30 -0.49 7.50
C ARG A 24 14.61 -0.86 6.21
N LEU A 25 14.99 -2.01 5.66
CA LEU A 25 14.27 -2.59 4.54
C LEU A 25 12.98 -3.24 5.06
N SER A 26 11.84 -2.90 4.45
CA SER A 26 10.60 -3.64 4.74
C SER A 26 10.72 -5.06 4.20
N ASP A 27 10.46 -6.04 5.04
CA ASP A 27 10.46 -7.46 4.66
C ASP A 27 9.43 -7.73 3.57
N ASP A 28 9.79 -8.65 2.68
CA ASP A 28 8.86 -9.25 1.73
C ASP A 28 8.58 -10.69 2.11
N PHE A 29 7.37 -11.13 1.79
CA PHE A 29 6.87 -12.46 2.13
C PHE A 29 6.40 -13.13 0.84
N THR A 30 6.75 -14.40 0.70
CA THR A 30 6.30 -15.25 -0.42
C THR A 30 5.14 -16.16 -0.04
N ASP A 31 4.64 -16.04 1.19
CA ASP A 31 3.50 -16.78 1.71
C ASP A 31 2.20 -16.44 0.95
N PRO A 32 1.19 -17.32 1.02
CA PRO A 32 -0.12 -17.04 0.45
C PRO A 32 -0.68 -15.69 0.93
N PRO A 33 -1.12 -14.80 0.02
CA PRO A 33 -1.61 -13.46 0.39
C PRO A 33 -2.71 -13.46 1.45
N GLN A 34 -3.58 -14.48 1.42
CA GLN A 34 -4.66 -14.65 2.40
C GLN A 34 -4.17 -14.79 3.85
N ASP A 35 -3.02 -15.42 4.07
CA ASP A 35 -2.48 -15.65 5.41
C ASP A 35 -1.71 -14.42 5.91
N LEU A 36 -1.04 -13.72 4.99
CA LEU A 36 -0.47 -12.40 5.27
C LEU A 36 -1.55 -11.38 5.61
N LEU A 37 -2.68 -11.39 4.91
CA LEU A 37 -3.83 -10.53 5.20
C LEU A 37 -4.41 -10.80 6.58
N LYS A 38 -4.62 -12.07 6.95
CA LYS A 38 -5.10 -12.44 8.30
C LYS A 38 -4.13 -11.94 9.37
N SER A 39 -2.83 -12.10 9.15
CA SER A 39 -1.79 -11.68 10.09
C SER A 39 -1.72 -10.16 10.22
N ALA A 40 -1.71 -9.44 9.09
CA ALA A 40 -1.71 -7.98 9.06
C ALA A 40 -2.97 -7.39 9.73
N CYS A 41 -4.12 -8.03 9.57
CA CYS A 41 -5.36 -7.66 10.24
C CYS A 41 -5.26 -7.85 11.76
N LYS A 42 -4.75 -9.00 12.23
CA LYS A 42 -4.53 -9.27 13.66
C LYS A 42 -3.55 -8.29 14.31
N LEU A 43 -2.55 -7.83 13.56
CA LEU A 43 -1.58 -6.84 14.00
C LEU A 43 -2.10 -5.39 13.95
N GLY A 44 -3.32 -5.16 13.46
CA GLY A 44 -3.90 -3.81 13.36
C GLY A 44 -3.22 -2.91 12.33
N LEU A 45 -2.55 -3.49 11.32
CA LEU A 45 -1.92 -2.72 10.25
C LEU A 45 -2.98 -2.08 9.34
N GLU A 46 -2.62 -1.07 8.54
CA GLU A 46 -3.53 -0.46 7.55
C GLU A 46 -3.90 -1.44 6.43
N GLY A 47 -3.00 -2.35 6.09
CA GLY A 47 -3.12 -3.22 4.93
C GLY A 47 -1.76 -3.76 4.47
N ILE A 48 -1.75 -4.36 3.27
CA ILE A 48 -0.53 -4.89 2.65
C ILE A 48 -0.39 -4.36 1.22
N ILE A 49 0.86 -4.40 0.75
CA ILE A 49 1.20 -4.04 -0.62
C ILE A 49 1.65 -5.29 -1.35
N LEU A 50 0.93 -5.66 -2.41
CA LEU A 50 1.30 -6.74 -3.31
C LEU A 50 2.08 -6.15 -4.48
N LYS A 51 3.28 -6.68 -4.74
CA LYS A 51 4.12 -6.26 -5.86
C LYS A 51 4.53 -7.47 -6.67
N LYS A 52 4.38 -7.40 -8.00
CA LYS A 52 4.79 -8.48 -8.90
C LYS A 52 6.32 -8.55 -9.00
N ALA A 53 6.90 -9.69 -8.63
CA ALA A 53 8.36 -9.88 -8.55
C ALA A 53 9.10 -9.60 -9.87
N GLY A 54 8.49 -9.97 -11.00
CA GLY A 54 9.05 -9.76 -12.34
C GLY A 54 8.81 -8.37 -12.93
N ALA A 55 8.11 -7.47 -12.23
CA ALA A 55 7.75 -6.18 -12.80
C ALA A 55 8.91 -5.18 -12.82
N PHE A 56 9.08 -4.54 -13.97
CA PHE A 56 9.95 -3.37 -14.11
C PHE A 56 9.31 -2.15 -13.45
N TYR A 57 10.14 -1.18 -13.07
CA TYR A 57 9.64 0.07 -12.50
C TYR A 57 9.02 0.96 -13.58
N THR A 58 7.86 1.54 -13.29
CA THR A 58 7.18 2.52 -14.14
C THR A 58 6.79 3.74 -13.30
N SER A 59 6.99 4.94 -13.84
CA SER A 59 6.57 6.19 -13.18
C SER A 59 5.10 6.52 -13.50
N SER A 60 4.21 5.54 -13.29
CA SER A 60 2.78 5.63 -13.62
C SER A 60 1.98 4.65 -12.78
N ARG A 61 0.64 4.77 -12.80
CA ARG A 61 -0.25 3.77 -12.20
C ARG A 61 -0.12 2.44 -12.95
N THR A 62 0.13 1.37 -12.22
CA THR A 62 0.30 0.01 -12.76
C THR A 62 -0.54 -1.00 -11.97
N ALA A 63 -0.91 -2.10 -12.62
CA ALA A 63 -1.52 -3.26 -11.97
C ALA A 63 -0.49 -4.15 -11.24
N ASP A 64 0.81 -3.96 -11.49
CA ASP A 64 1.88 -4.74 -10.87
C ASP A 64 2.13 -4.36 -9.39
N TRP A 65 1.51 -3.27 -8.92
CA TRP A 65 1.59 -2.78 -7.56
C TRP A 65 0.17 -2.52 -7.05
N PHE A 66 -0.35 -3.47 -6.27
CA PHE A 66 -1.70 -3.42 -5.73
C PHE A 66 -1.69 -3.15 -4.23
N LYS A 67 -2.52 -2.18 -3.78
CA LYS A 67 -2.70 -1.86 -2.37
C LYS A 67 -3.99 -2.50 -1.87
N PHE A 68 -3.86 -3.39 -0.89
CA PHE A 68 -4.98 -3.92 -0.14
C PHE A 68 -5.06 -3.18 1.20
N LYS A 69 -6.19 -2.54 1.50
CA LYS A 69 -6.43 -1.85 2.78
C LYS A 69 -7.54 -2.52 3.56
N PHE A 70 -7.38 -2.60 4.87
CA PHE A 70 -8.50 -2.92 5.74
C PHE A 70 -9.36 -1.66 5.89
N THR A 71 -10.56 -1.70 5.32
CA THR A 71 -11.54 -0.63 5.49
C THR A 71 -12.39 -0.93 6.72
N LYS A 72 -12.49 0.03 7.62
CA LYS A 72 -13.48 -0.01 8.69
C LYS A 72 -14.79 0.53 8.14
N ARG A 73 -15.88 -0.17 8.41
CA ARG A 73 -17.23 0.27 8.07
C ARG A 73 -17.97 0.58 9.36
N GLN A 74 -18.67 1.70 9.37
CA GLN A 74 -19.51 2.13 10.46
C GLN A 74 -20.75 2.83 9.91
N GLU A 75 -21.83 2.77 10.66
CA GLU A 75 -23.07 3.47 10.38
C GLU A 75 -23.08 4.81 11.12
N PHE A 76 -23.53 5.85 10.44
CA PHE A 76 -23.60 7.21 10.96
C PHE A 76 -24.98 7.79 10.65
N ILE A 77 -25.45 8.70 11.51
CA ILE A 77 -26.68 9.46 11.28
C ILE A 77 -26.32 10.74 10.54
N ILE A 78 -27.04 11.03 9.46
CA ILE A 78 -26.89 12.28 8.70
C ILE A 78 -27.61 13.39 9.47
N ASN A 79 -26.84 14.35 9.98
CA ASN A 79 -27.39 15.50 10.74
C ASN A 79 -27.49 16.79 9.90
N GLY A 80 -27.01 16.78 8.65
CA GLY A 80 -27.01 17.94 7.77
C GLY A 80 -26.25 17.68 6.48
N TYR A 81 -26.07 18.71 5.67
CA TYR A 81 -25.30 18.67 4.42
C TYR A 81 -24.52 19.98 4.24
N THR A 82 -23.46 19.95 3.44
CA THR A 82 -22.72 21.16 3.03
C THR A 82 -23.18 21.67 1.66
N GLU A 83 -23.05 22.99 1.44
CA GLU A 83 -23.24 23.59 0.12
C GLU A 83 -22.19 23.04 -0.88
N PRO A 84 -22.56 22.91 -2.16
CA PRO A 84 -21.67 22.35 -3.16
C PRO A 84 -20.47 23.26 -3.43
N HIS A 85 -19.35 22.67 -3.83
CA HIS A 85 -18.16 23.39 -4.29
C HIS A 85 -17.78 22.95 -5.71
N GLY A 86 -17.29 23.90 -6.52
CA GLY A 86 -16.86 23.65 -7.90
C GLY A 86 -18.04 23.39 -8.84
N LEU A 87 -18.00 22.26 -9.57
CA LEU A 87 -19.01 21.92 -10.59
C LEU A 87 -20.26 21.20 -10.04
N ARG A 88 -20.35 20.98 -8.73
CA ARG A 88 -21.51 20.31 -8.11
C ARG A 88 -22.67 21.30 -7.98
N THR A 89 -23.90 20.87 -8.27
CA THR A 89 -25.10 21.72 -8.25
C THR A 89 -26.04 21.44 -7.08
N ASP A 90 -25.99 20.25 -6.48
CA ASP A 90 -26.87 19.86 -5.37
C ASP A 90 -26.10 19.87 -4.04
N PHE A 91 -25.99 18.76 -3.32
CA PHE A 91 -25.26 18.67 -2.07
C PHE A 91 -23.73 18.57 -2.27
N GLY A 92 -22.95 19.15 -1.34
CA GLY A 92 -21.49 19.04 -1.31
C GLY A 92 -21.00 17.72 -0.70
N ALA A 93 -21.41 17.48 0.55
CA ALA A 93 -21.14 16.28 1.35
C ALA A 93 -22.22 16.10 2.43
N LEU A 94 -22.32 14.89 2.98
CA LEU A 94 -23.17 14.48 4.10
C LEU A 94 -22.30 14.10 5.31
#